data_AF-A0A1I9GA10-F1
#
_entry.id   AF-A0A1I9GA10-F1
#
_cell.length_a   1.000
_cell.length_b   1.000
_cell.length_c   1.000
_cell.angle_alpha   90.00
_cell.angle_beta   90.00
_cell.angle_gamma   90.00
#
_symmetry.space_group_name_H-M   'P 1'
#
loop_
_entity.id
_entity.type
_entity.pdbx_description
1 polymer ?
#
loop_
_entity_poly.entity_id
_entity_poly.type
_entity_poly.pdbx_seq_one_letter_code
_entity_poly.pdbx_strand_id
1 'polypeptide(L)'
;MAAGYLAEDVWRKRVDVVGGHLMMAPGKKGPKQERKPRSAMSEVVTREYTVNLHRRLHGVGFKKRAPQAIKAIRKFAEEQMGTKDVRVHIRLNEFLWSKGVK
;
A
#
# COMPACT_ATOMS: atom_id res chain seq x y z
N MET A 1 -39.48 -49.36 34.38
CA MET A 1 -40.39 -48.30 33.91
C MET A 1 -39.55 -47.18 33.32
N ALA A 2 -40.00 -46.65 32.17
CA ALA A 2 -39.64 -45.41 31.48
C ALA A 2 -39.28 -44.23 32.42
N ALA A 3 -38.61 -43.14 32.04
CA ALA A 3 -38.02 -42.62 30.80
C ALA A 3 -37.24 -41.34 31.18
N GLY A 4 -36.46 -40.79 30.23
CA GLY A 4 -35.89 -39.44 30.31
C GLY A 4 -34.43 -39.44 29.82
N TYR A 5 -34.17 -39.53 28.51
CA TYR A 5 -34.03 -38.39 27.59
C TYR A 5 -33.34 -37.18 28.21
N LEU A 6 -32.21 -36.79 27.59
CA LEU A 6 -31.78 -35.42 27.25
C LEU A 6 -30.36 -35.58 26.66
N ALA A 7 -30.20 -36.06 25.42
CA ALA A 7 -30.15 -35.25 24.19
C ALA A 7 -29.15 -34.07 24.18
N GLU A 8 -28.40 -33.84 25.27
CA GLU A 8 -27.49 -32.69 25.44
C GLU A 8 -26.02 -33.12 25.62
N ASP A 9 -25.77 -34.37 26.04
CA ASP A 9 -24.42 -34.91 26.28
C ASP A 9 -23.62 -35.26 25.02
N VAL A 10 -24.26 -35.34 23.85
CA VAL A 10 -23.58 -35.61 22.58
C VAL A 10 -22.97 -34.33 21.99
N TRP A 11 -23.53 -33.16 22.29
CA TRP A 11 -23.08 -31.90 21.70
C TRP A 11 -21.82 -31.33 22.40
N ARG A 12 -21.66 -31.63 23.69
CA ARG A 12 -20.51 -31.17 24.50
C ARG A 12 -19.18 -31.85 24.12
N LYS A 13 -19.24 -32.95 23.36
CA LYS A 13 -18.06 -33.72 22.91
C LYS A 13 -17.38 -33.12 21.66
N ARG A 14 -17.83 -31.96 21.17
CA ARG A 14 -17.28 -31.30 19.98
C ARG A 14 -16.44 -30.03 20.24
N VAL A 15 -16.40 -29.51 21.46
CA VAL A 15 -15.76 -28.20 21.73
C VAL A 15 -14.48 -28.28 22.58
N ASP A 16 -14.24 -29.33 23.38
CA ASP A 16 -13.13 -29.31 24.35
C ASP A 16 -12.18 -30.50 24.25
N VAL A 17 -11.67 -30.77 23.05
CA VAL A 17 -10.47 -31.60 22.86
C VAL A 17 -9.31 -30.70 22.45
N VAL A 18 -8.49 -30.37 23.45
CA VAL A 18 -7.03 -30.21 23.37
C VAL A 18 -6.57 -29.03 22.50
N GLY A 19 -6.19 -27.90 23.08
CA GLY A 19 -5.02 -27.86 23.98
C GLY A 19 -3.73 -28.03 23.17
N GLY A 20 -3.51 -27.17 22.18
CA GLY A 20 -2.33 -27.18 21.32
C GLY A 20 -1.91 -25.76 20.99
N HIS A 21 -1.05 -25.19 21.84
CA HIS A 21 -0.32 -23.96 21.60
C HIS A 21 0.58 -24.14 20.37
N LEU A 22 0.07 -23.85 19.17
CA LEU A 22 0.87 -23.74 17.96
C LEU A 22 1.49 -22.34 17.92
N MET A 23 2.62 -22.20 18.60
CA MET A 23 3.54 -21.09 18.41
C MET A 23 4.05 -21.12 16.96
N MET A 24 3.54 -20.21 16.12
CA MET A 24 4.17 -19.94 14.82
C MET A 24 5.56 -19.36 15.07
N ALA A 25 6.58 -20.14 14.73
CA ALA A 25 7.96 -19.70 14.76
C ALA A 25 8.15 -18.46 13.86
N PRO A 26 8.73 -17.34 14.34
CA PRO A 26 9.10 -16.26 13.45
C PRO A 26 10.24 -16.74 12.55
N GLY A 27 9.96 -16.85 11.25
CA GLY A 27 10.95 -17.18 10.23
C GLY A 27 12.19 -16.29 10.35
N LYS A 28 13.37 -16.93 10.25
CA LYS A 28 14.69 -16.28 10.28
C LYS A 28 14.73 -15.10 9.31
N LYS A 29 14.80 -13.88 9.84
CA LYS A 29 15.18 -12.68 9.09
C LYS A 29 16.65 -12.83 8.71
N GLY A 30 16.93 -12.93 7.40
CA GLY A 30 18.29 -12.91 6.86
C GLY A 30 19.02 -11.60 7.21
N PRO A 31 20.36 -11.56 7.04
CA PRO A 31 21.19 -10.44 7.47
C PRO A 31 20.73 -9.14 6.81
N LYS A 32 20.36 -8.17 7.65
CA LYS A 32 20.00 -6.81 7.27
C LYS A 32 21.28 -6.14 6.76
N GLN A 33 21.41 -6.09 5.44
CA GLN A 33 22.51 -5.43 4.74
C GLN A 33 22.71 -4.01 5.31
N GLU A 34 23.84 -3.80 5.98
CA GLU A 34 24.26 -2.48 6.45
C GLU A 34 24.35 -1.55 5.25
N ARG A 35 23.42 -0.60 5.18
CA ARG A 35 23.48 0.45 4.18
C ARG A 35 24.54 1.44 4.65
N LYS A 36 25.65 1.51 3.92
CA LYS A 36 26.67 2.57 4.04
C LYS A 36 25.98 3.92 4.26
N PRO A 37 26.51 4.79 5.15
CA PRO A 37 25.98 6.13 5.35
C PRO A 37 26.02 6.84 3.99
N ARG A 38 24.83 7.14 3.46
CA ARG A 38 24.70 7.86 2.19
C ARG A 38 25.25 9.26 2.43
N SER A 39 26.29 9.62 1.68
CA SER A 39 26.89 10.96 1.76
C SER A 39 25.83 12.01 1.42
N ALA A 40 25.82 13.16 2.10
CA ALA A 40 24.83 14.23 1.89
C ALA A 40 24.74 14.71 0.42
N MET A 41 25.82 14.58 -0.36
CA MET A 41 25.81 14.85 -1.80
C MET A 41 25.02 13.84 -2.63
N SER A 42 24.90 12.59 -2.17
CA SER A 42 24.04 11.57 -2.82
C SER A 42 22.56 11.73 -2.46
N GLU A 43 22.24 12.59 -1.50
CA GLU A 43 20.88 12.91 -1.09
C GLU A 43 20.24 13.94 -2.02
N VAL A 44 21.04 14.87 -2.56
CA VAL A 44 20.60 15.86 -3.55
C VAL A 44 20.65 15.24 -4.94
N VAL A 45 19.49 14.76 -5.39
CA VAL A 45 19.38 14.07 -6.67
C VAL A 45 18.43 14.84 -7.58
N THR A 46 18.96 15.42 -8.66
CA THR A 46 18.16 15.99 -9.76
C THR A 46 18.02 14.95 -10.86
N ARG A 47 16.79 14.56 -11.20
CA ARG A 47 16.50 13.60 -12.26
C ARG A 47 15.34 14.08 -13.12
N GLU A 48 15.46 13.90 -14.42
CA GLU A 48 14.38 14.12 -15.37
C GLU A 48 13.65 12.81 -15.63
N TYR A 49 12.33 12.83 -15.50
CA TYR A 49 11.50 11.66 -15.71
C TYR A 49 10.34 11.98 -16.64
N THR A 50 10.02 11.03 -17.52
CA THR A 50 8.78 11.06 -18.30
C THR A 50 7.71 10.25 -17.58
N VAL A 51 6.54 10.84 -17.34
CA VAL A 51 5.41 10.18 -16.68
C VAL A 51 4.31 9.88 -17.68
N ASN A 52 4.00 8.60 -17.88
CA ASN A 52 2.84 8.20 -18.69
C ASN A 52 1.53 8.36 -17.89
N LEU A 53 0.80 9.44 -18.18
CA LEU A 53 -0.49 9.75 -17.57
C LEU A 53 -1.66 8.92 -18.14
N HIS A 54 -1.58 8.51 -19.42
CA HIS A 54 -2.66 7.75 -20.07
C HIS A 54 -2.92 6.42 -19.36
N ARG A 55 -1.86 5.65 -19.09
CA ARG A 55 -1.99 4.35 -18.39
C ARG A 55 -2.48 4.50 -16.96
N ARG A 56 -2.11 5.58 -16.28
CA ARG A 56 -2.45 5.83 -14.87
C ARG A 56 -3.86 6.39 -14.67
N LEU A 57 -4.41 7.03 -15.70
CA LEU A 57 -5.73 7.66 -15.68
C LEU A 57 -6.76 6.91 -16.52
N HIS A 58 -6.42 5.69 -16.97
CA HIS A 58 -7.32 4.82 -17.68
C HIS A 58 -8.51 4.45 -16.78
N GLY A 59 -9.73 4.57 -17.29
CA GLY A 59 -10.97 4.29 -16.53
C GLY A 59 -11.37 5.36 -15.49
N VAL A 60 -10.62 6.45 -15.34
CA VAL A 60 -11.00 7.54 -14.44
C VAL A 60 -11.99 8.47 -15.14
N GLY A 61 -13.12 8.76 -14.47
CA GLY A 61 -14.11 9.72 -14.98
C GLY A 61 -13.54 11.13 -15.12
N PHE A 62 -13.96 11.84 -16.18
CA PHE A 62 -13.46 13.17 -16.56
C PHE A 62 -13.36 14.15 -15.38
N LYS A 63 -14.42 14.28 -14.59
CA LYS A 63 -14.49 15.14 -13.38
C LYS A 63 -13.34 14.94 -12.39
N LYS A 64 -12.76 13.74 -12.32
CA LYS A 64 -11.70 13.39 -11.38
C LYS A 64 -10.34 13.19 -12.06
N ARG A 65 -10.23 13.34 -13.38
CA ARG A 65 -9.01 13.01 -14.14
C ARG A 65 -7.82 13.90 -13.77
N ALA A 66 -7.99 15.22 -13.81
CA ALA A 66 -6.93 16.17 -13.44
C ALA A 66 -6.49 16.05 -11.96
N PRO A 67 -7.38 16.02 -10.95
CA PRO A 67 -6.95 15.85 -9.57
C PRO A 67 -6.33 14.47 -9.31
N GLN A 68 -6.76 13.42 -10.04
CA GLN A 68 -6.13 12.10 -9.94
C GLN A 68 -4.76 12.05 -10.62
N ALA A 69 -4.54 12.83 -11.68
CA ALA A 69 -3.24 12.97 -12.33
C ALA A 69 -2.19 13.55 -11.38
N ILE A 70 -2.57 14.58 -10.62
CA ILE A 70 -1.71 15.18 -9.60
C ILE A 70 -1.32 14.15 -8.53
N LYS A 71 -2.29 13.36 -8.04
CA LYS A 71 -2.01 12.28 -7.07
C LYS A 71 -1.11 11.19 -7.65
N ALA A 72 -1.31 10.83 -8.92
CA ALA A 72 -0.49 9.85 -9.61
C ALA A 72 0.97 10.31 -9.81
N ILE A 73 1.19 11.63 -10.01
CA ILE A 73 2.54 12.22 -10.09
C ILE A 73 3.18 12.26 -8.69
N ARG A 74 2.45 12.62 -7.65
CA ARG A 74 2.96 12.56 -6.27
C ARG A 74 3.43 11.16 -5.91
N LYS A 75 2.58 10.16 -6.15
CA LYS A 75 2.93 8.75 -5.93
C LYS A 75 4.14 8.31 -6.75
N PHE A 76 4.29 8.79 -7.98
CA PHE A 76 5.48 8.51 -8.79
C PHE A 76 6.75 9.05 -8.15
N ALA A 77 6.72 10.30 -7.69
CA ALA A 77 7.87 10.95 -7.08
C ALA A 77 8.23 10.25 -5.75
N GLU A 78 7.25 9.87 -4.95
CA GLU A 78 7.44 9.08 -3.73
C GLU A 78 8.13 7.73 -4.02
N GLU A 79 7.69 7.00 -5.05
CA GLU A 79 8.27 5.71 -5.44
C GLU A 79 9.70 5.82 -6.00
N GLN A 80 9.98 6.82 -6.82
CA GLN A 80 11.28 6.97 -7.49
C GLN A 80 12.34 7.63 -6.60
N MET A 81 11.93 8.62 -5.80
CA MET A 81 12.84 9.40 -4.95
C MET A 81 12.88 8.88 -3.51
N GLY A 82 11.86 8.16 -3.04
CA GLY A 82 11.77 7.65 -1.68
C GLY A 82 11.51 8.73 -0.62
N THR A 83 11.13 9.94 -1.04
CA THR A 83 10.84 11.08 -0.17
C THR A 83 9.36 11.12 0.21
N LYS A 84 9.05 11.42 1.47
CA LYS A 84 7.66 11.54 1.96
C LYS A 84 6.98 12.87 1.62
N ASP A 85 7.76 13.95 1.50
CA ASP A 85 7.22 15.27 1.15
C ASP A 85 7.48 15.55 -0.34
N VAL A 86 6.41 15.74 -1.11
CA VAL A 86 6.45 16.03 -2.55
C VAL A 86 5.65 17.29 -2.84
N ARG A 87 6.37 18.36 -3.19
CA ARG A 87 5.80 19.66 -3.55
C ARG A 87 5.72 19.80 -5.06
N VAL A 88 4.50 19.93 -5.57
CA VAL A 88 4.24 20.11 -7.01
C VAL A 88 4.39 21.60 -7.35
N HIS A 89 5.21 21.92 -8.34
CA HIS A 89 5.39 23.30 -8.80
C HIS A 89 4.11 23.83 -9.48
N ILE A 90 3.86 25.14 -9.37
CA ILE A 90 2.69 25.83 -9.92
C ILE A 90 2.56 25.60 -11.44
N ARG A 91 3.65 25.83 -12.20
CA ARG A 91 3.70 25.56 -13.66
C ARG A 91 3.28 24.13 -14.06
N LEU A 92 3.68 23.12 -13.28
CA LEU A 92 3.27 21.74 -13.56
C LEU A 92 1.78 21.54 -13.27
N ASN A 93 1.26 22.16 -12.22
CA ASN A 93 -0.16 22.16 -11.92
C ASN A 93 -0.95 22.82 -13.05
N GLU A 94 -0.55 24.01 -13.51
CA GLU A 94 -1.20 24.69 -14.64
C GLU A 94 -1.21 23.82 -15.90
N PHE A 95 -0.09 23.16 -16.23
CA PHE A 95 -0.02 22.25 -17.37
C PHE A 95 -0.99 21.07 -17.24
N LEU A 96 -1.13 20.49 -16.04
CA LEU A 96 -2.08 19.40 -15.77
C LEU A 96 -3.55 19.82 -15.94
N TRP A 97 -3.86 21.09 -15.68
CA TRP A 97 -5.19 21.66 -15.82
C TRP A 97 -5.43 22.36 -17.16
N SER A 98 -4.42 22.51 -18.02
CA SER A 98 -4.50 23.25 -19.29
C SER A 98 -5.57 22.71 -20.25
N LYS A 99 -5.80 21.40 -20.25
CA LYS A 99 -6.83 20.74 -21.06
C LYS A 99 -8.21 20.72 -20.38
N GLY A 100 -8.30 21.27 -19.17
CA GLY A 100 -9.49 21.25 -18.34
C GLY A 100 -9.81 19.83 -17.84
N VAL A 101 -11.10 19.58 -17.68
CA VAL A 101 -11.63 18.35 -17.09
C VAL A 101 -11.80 17.23 -18.15
N LYS A 102 -11.62 17.52 -19.45
CA LYS A 102 -11.88 16.60 -20.56
C LYS A 102 -10.60 16.13 -21.25
#